data_AF-A0A7C6ZQ82-F1
#
_entry.id   AF-A0A7C6ZQ82-F1
#
_cell.length_a   1.000
_cell.length_b   1.000
_cell.length_c   1.000
_cell.angle_alpha   90.00
_cell.angle_beta   90.00
_cell.angle_gamma   90.00
#
_symmetry.space_group_name_H-M   'P 1'
#
loop_
_entity.id
_entity.type
_entity.pdbx_description
1 polymer ?
#
loop_
_entity_poly.entity_id
_entity_poly.type
_entity_poly.pdbx_seq_one_letter_code
_entity_poly.pdbx_strand_id
1 'polypeptide(L)'
;IRFLPATTPVAITPSHVVLAPTRDGQPVDGEAIIHATDFVLLATGFRGDQSLLEMAGVQLQGENRAPLHNPATMETNVPGLYVAGTVAAGIQQRYVLFIENSHEHAGKITQAITGRWPTALGDVRGRIYTPDLEEIQAN
;
A
#
# COMPACT_ATOMS: atom_id res chain seq x y z
N ILE A 1 11.74 9.77 22.87
CA ILE A 1 11.14 10.19 21.58
C ILE A 1 10.39 11.48 21.82
N ARG A 2 10.71 12.56 21.09
CA ARG A 2 9.95 13.81 21.15
C ARG A 2 8.77 13.71 20.20
N PHE A 3 7.56 13.97 20.69
CA PHE A 3 6.35 14.00 19.88
C PHE A 3 5.87 15.45 19.73
N LEU A 4 5.72 15.90 18.48
CA LEU A 4 5.29 17.26 18.13
C LEU A 4 3.95 17.16 17.39
N PRO A 5 2.82 16.98 18.11
CA PRO A 5 1.51 16.84 17.50
C PRO A 5 1.08 18.12 16.79
N ALA A 6 0.15 17.99 15.84
CA ALA A 6 -0.42 19.12 15.10
C ALA A 6 0.65 20.02 14.45
N THR A 7 1.70 19.39 13.89
CA THR A 7 2.73 20.07 13.10
C THR A 7 2.88 19.43 11.73
N THR A 8 3.34 20.19 10.74
CA THR A 8 3.69 19.68 9.40
C THR A 8 5.01 20.29 8.93
N PRO A 9 5.90 19.52 8.27
CA PRO A 9 7.11 20.07 7.67
C PRO A 9 6.78 21.00 6.52
N VAL A 10 7.25 22.25 6.60
CA VAL A 10 7.11 23.26 5.53
C VAL A 10 8.43 23.57 4.82
N ALA A 11 9.57 23.26 5.45
CA ALA A 11 10.88 23.27 4.81
C ALA A 11 11.78 22.21 5.42
N ILE A 12 12.58 21.55 4.58
CA ILE A 12 13.64 20.63 4.99
C ILE A 12 14.96 21.22 4.49
N THR A 13 15.89 21.45 5.40
CA THR A 13 17.22 21.98 5.10
C THR A 13 18.29 20.95 5.50
N PRO A 14 19.56 21.15 5.12
CA PRO A 14 20.64 20.23 5.51
C PRO A 14 20.90 20.13 7.02
N SER A 15 20.41 21.05 7.84
CA SER A 15 20.70 21.08 9.29
C SER A 15 19.46 21.04 10.18
N HIS A 16 18.27 21.30 9.63
CA HIS A 16 17.04 21.38 10.39
C HIS A 16 15.78 21.23 9.52
N VAL A 17 14.67 20.91 10.17
CA VAL A 17 13.32 20.97 9.60
C VAL A 17 12.57 22.13 10.21
N VAL A 18 11.83 22.88 9.38
CA VAL A 18 10.88 23.89 9.82
C VAL A 18 9.49 23.27 9.86
N LEU A 19 8.86 23.29 11.02
CA LEU A 19 7.54 22.73 11.26
C LEU A 19 6.54 23.87 11.52
N ALA A 20 5.47 23.94 10.73
CA ALA A 20 4.37 24.87 10.98
C ALA A 20 3.29 24.20 11.85
N PRO A 21 2.57 24.97 12.70
CA PRO A 21 1.37 24.46 13.36
C PRO A 21 0.30 24.13 12.33
N THR A 22 -0.53 23.14 12.64
CA THR A 22 -1.62 22.69 11.76
C THR A 22 -2.96 22.67 12.46
N ARG A 23 -4.02 22.91 11.67
CA ARG A 23 -5.40 22.63 12.04
C ARG A 23 -6.03 21.81 10.92
N ASP A 24 -6.65 20.68 11.27
CA ASP A 24 -7.27 19.75 10.30
C ASP A 24 -6.31 19.32 9.17
N GLY A 25 -5.03 19.15 9.52
CA GLY A 25 -3.97 18.74 8.60
C GLY A 25 -3.43 19.84 7.67
N GLN A 26 -3.96 21.06 7.75
CA GLN A 26 -3.49 22.20 6.96
C GLN A 26 -2.60 23.12 7.80
N PRO A 27 -1.49 23.66 7.25
CA PRO A 27 -0.70 24.70 7.90
C PRO A 27 -1.57 25.91 8.24
N VAL A 28 -1.37 26.49 9.41
CA VAL A 28 -2.01 27.74 9.84
C VAL A 28 -0.96 28.75 10.29
N ASP A 29 -1.34 30.02 10.33
CA ASP A 29 -0.46 31.06 10.87
C ASP A 29 -0.15 30.78 12.35
N GLY A 30 1.12 30.89 12.69
CA GLY A 30 1.63 30.67 14.04
C GLY A 30 3.14 30.59 14.05
N GLU A 31 3.71 30.48 15.26
CA GLU A 31 5.15 30.36 15.43
C GLU A 31 5.64 29.01 14.89
N ALA A 32 6.56 29.05 13.92
CA ALA A 32 7.17 27.86 13.36
C ALA A 32 8.23 27.30 14.31
N ILE A 33 8.30 25.97 14.41
CA ILE A 33 9.32 25.28 15.19
C ILE A 33 10.50 24.97 14.26
N ILE A 34 11.68 25.46 14.62
CA ILE A 34 12.94 25.06 13.97
C ILE A 34 13.52 23.89 14.77
N HIS A 35 13.59 22.73 14.14
CA HIS A 35 14.10 21.52 14.78
C HIS A 35 15.39 21.06 14.11
N ALA A 36 16.52 21.13 14.82
CA ALA A 36 17.79 20.60 14.35
C ALA A 36 17.66 19.10 14.06
N THR A 37 18.02 18.70 12.84
CA THR A 37 17.73 17.37 12.31
C THR A 37 18.73 17.04 11.21
N ASP A 38 19.47 15.95 11.37
CA ASP A 38 20.44 15.48 10.37
C ASP A 38 19.78 14.63 9.27
N PHE A 39 18.70 13.91 9.61
CA PHE A 39 17.99 13.01 8.70
C PHE A 39 16.47 13.13 8.86
N VAL A 40 15.74 13.07 7.74
CA VAL A 40 14.27 13.07 7.71
C VAL A 40 13.77 11.77 7.11
N LEU A 41 12.93 11.06 7.88
CA LEU A 41 12.21 9.88 7.42
C LEU A 41 10.74 10.25 7.20
N LEU A 42 10.31 10.38 5.94
CA LEU A 42 8.92 10.67 5.60
C LEU A 42 8.08 9.39 5.61
N ALA A 43 7.60 9.01 6.79
CA ALA A 43 6.71 7.85 6.99
C ALA A 43 5.23 8.21 6.76
N THR A 44 4.91 8.84 5.63
CA THR A 44 3.57 9.40 5.32
C THR A 44 2.65 8.43 4.58
N GLY A 45 3.02 7.16 4.50
CA GLY A 45 2.29 6.13 3.75
C GLY A 45 2.55 6.19 2.24
N PHE A 46 1.79 5.39 1.49
CA PHE A 46 1.92 5.21 0.05
C PHE A 46 0.58 5.42 -0.65
N ARG A 47 0.62 5.90 -1.90
CA ARG A 47 -0.53 5.98 -2.79
C ARG A 47 -0.24 5.16 -4.04
N GLY A 48 -1.04 4.13 -4.29
CA GLY A 48 -0.90 3.29 -5.49
C GLY A 48 -1.19 4.10 -6.75
N ASP A 49 -0.22 4.19 -7.65
CA ASP A 49 -0.41 4.79 -8.97
C ASP A 49 -1.29 3.87 -9.84
N GLN A 50 -2.33 4.44 -10.44
CA GLN A 50 -3.28 3.73 -11.28
C GLN A 50 -3.05 3.99 -12.79
N SER A 51 -2.05 4.80 -13.13
CA SER A 51 -1.74 5.19 -14.52
C SER A 51 -1.62 4.00 -15.47
N LEU A 52 -0.92 2.94 -15.04
CA LEU A 52 -0.74 1.71 -15.82
C LEU A 52 -2.07 1.01 -16.14
N LEU A 53 -3.00 0.98 -15.18
CA LEU A 53 -4.31 0.36 -15.36
C LEU A 53 -5.16 1.16 -16.35
N GLU A 54 -5.13 2.49 -16.26
CA GLU A 54 -5.82 3.36 -17.20
C GLU A 54 -5.25 3.23 -18.62
N MET A 55 -3.92 3.19 -18.74
CA MET A 55 -3.24 2.97 -20.02
C MET A 55 -3.60 1.61 -20.63
N ALA A 56 -3.83 0.59 -19.80
CA ALA A 56 -4.27 -0.73 -20.23
C ALA A 56 -5.76 -0.79 -20.59
N GLY A 57 -6.54 0.28 -20.36
CA GLY A 57 -7.98 0.34 -20.64
C GLY A 57 -8.87 -0.17 -19.50
N VAL A 58 -8.32 -0.34 -18.29
CA VAL A 58 -9.08 -0.76 -17.12
C VAL A 58 -9.93 0.40 -16.62
N GLN A 59 -11.21 0.14 -16.41
CA GLN A 59 -12.13 1.09 -15.80
C GLN A 59 -11.91 1.14 -14.29
N LEU A 60 -11.80 2.34 -13.73
CA LEU A 60 -11.65 2.55 -12.29
C LEU A 60 -12.97 3.08 -11.69
N GLN A 61 -13.30 2.64 -10.48
CA GLN A 61 -14.58 2.95 -9.82
C GLN A 61 -14.42 3.55 -8.42
N GLY A 62 -15.36 4.45 -8.09
CA GLY A 62 -15.47 5.09 -6.79
C GLY A 62 -14.31 6.04 -6.44
N GLU A 63 -14.34 6.57 -5.23
CA GLU A 63 -13.34 7.52 -4.73
C GLU A 63 -11.95 6.88 -4.59
N ASN A 64 -11.90 5.58 -4.32
CA ASN A 64 -10.65 4.81 -4.24
C ASN A 64 -10.05 4.53 -5.61
N ARG A 65 -10.75 4.81 -6.71
CA ARG A 65 -10.32 4.46 -8.08
C ARG A 65 -9.92 2.99 -8.19
N ALA A 66 -10.74 2.10 -7.63
CA ALA A 66 -10.47 0.66 -7.66
C ALA A 66 -10.72 0.09 -9.07
N PRO A 67 -9.87 -0.81 -9.59
CA PRO A 67 -10.10 -1.42 -10.90
C PRO A 67 -11.37 -2.26 -10.88
N LEU A 68 -12.24 -2.05 -11.87
CA LEU A 68 -13.40 -2.90 -12.10
C LEU A 68 -12.92 -4.29 -12.48
N HIS A 69 -13.33 -5.30 -11.70
CA HIS A 69 -13.01 -6.69 -11.93
C HIS A 69 -14.14 -7.61 -11.46
N ASN A 70 -14.17 -8.83 -11.99
CA ASN A 70 -15.05 -9.89 -11.52
C ASN A 70 -14.47 -10.49 -10.22
N PRO A 71 -15.18 -10.45 -9.09
CA PRO A 71 -14.65 -10.93 -7.80
C PRO A 71 -14.42 -12.45 -7.73
N ALA A 72 -14.99 -13.23 -8.65
CA ALA A 72 -14.81 -14.68 -8.73
C ALA A 72 -13.56 -15.08 -9.54
N THR A 73 -13.18 -14.30 -10.56
CA THR A 73 -12.05 -14.63 -11.45
C THR A 73 -10.87 -13.67 -11.33
N MET A 74 -11.11 -12.50 -10.73
CA MET A 74 -10.22 -11.33 -10.70
C MET A 74 -9.91 -10.72 -12.07
N GLU A 75 -10.64 -11.11 -13.11
CA GLU A 75 -10.50 -10.54 -14.46
C GLU A 75 -11.11 -9.15 -14.52
N THR A 76 -10.40 -8.20 -15.13
CA THR A 76 -10.87 -6.83 -15.33
C THR A 76 -11.88 -6.73 -16.48
N ASN A 77 -12.34 -5.52 -16.79
CA ASN A 77 -13.09 -5.28 -18.03
C ASN A 77 -12.26 -5.47 -19.31
N VAL A 78 -10.94 -5.60 -19.21
CA VAL A 78 -10.04 -5.87 -20.33
C VAL A 78 -9.80 -7.38 -20.39
N PRO A 79 -10.24 -8.09 -21.44
CA PRO A 79 -10.12 -9.55 -21.52
C PRO A 79 -8.66 -10.02 -21.41
N GLY A 80 -8.43 -11.04 -20.58
CA GLY A 80 -7.10 -11.59 -20.33
C GLY A 80 -6.21 -10.76 -19.39
N LEU A 81 -6.71 -9.64 -18.85
CA LEU A 81 -6.02 -8.84 -17.84
C LEU A 81 -6.67 -9.04 -16.47
N TYR A 82 -5.86 -9.46 -15.51
CA TYR A 82 -6.29 -9.80 -14.14
C TYR A 82 -5.57 -8.93 -13.11
N VAL A 83 -6.20 -8.73 -11.94
CA VAL A 83 -5.61 -7.98 -10.81
C VAL A 83 -5.47 -8.85 -9.57
N ALA A 84 -4.33 -8.75 -8.88
CA ALA A 84 -4.06 -9.49 -7.65
C ALA A 84 -3.32 -8.63 -6.63
N GLY A 85 -3.50 -8.91 -5.34
CA GLY A 85 -2.94 -8.08 -4.28
C GLY A 85 -3.73 -6.78 -4.02
N THR A 86 -3.08 -5.84 -3.33
CA THR A 86 -3.68 -4.58 -2.85
C THR A 86 -4.22 -3.68 -3.95
N VAL A 87 -3.71 -3.83 -5.18
CA VAL A 87 -4.15 -3.08 -6.36
C VAL A 87 -5.63 -3.28 -6.67
N ALA A 88 -6.20 -4.44 -6.33
CA ALA A 88 -7.61 -4.74 -6.57
C ALA A 88 -8.57 -3.85 -5.75
N ALA A 89 -8.07 -3.18 -4.70
CA ALA A 89 -8.83 -2.21 -3.91
C ALA A 89 -8.51 -0.74 -4.25
N GLY A 90 -7.67 -0.49 -5.28
CA GLY A 90 -7.26 0.84 -5.69
C GLY A 90 -6.45 1.58 -4.63
N ILE A 91 -6.68 2.89 -4.51
CA ILE A 91 -6.16 3.73 -3.44
C ILE A 91 -6.94 3.43 -2.16
N GLN A 92 -6.45 2.48 -1.37
CA GLN A 92 -7.10 2.02 -0.15
C GLN A 92 -7.15 3.11 0.92
N GLN A 93 -8.28 3.83 1.00
CA GLN A 93 -8.56 4.77 2.10
C GLN A 93 -8.79 4.03 3.42
N ARG A 94 -9.30 2.80 3.34
CA ARG A 94 -9.34 1.82 4.43
C ARG A 94 -8.57 0.60 3.96
N TYR A 95 -7.65 0.11 4.78
CA TYR A 95 -6.89 -1.09 4.45
C TYR A 95 -7.82 -2.32 4.54
N VAL A 96 -8.21 -2.85 3.39
CA VAL A 96 -9.13 -4.00 3.26
C VAL A 96 -8.41 -5.21 2.67
N LEU A 97 -7.48 -4.99 1.74
CA LEU A 97 -6.65 -6.03 1.17
C LEU A 97 -5.26 -5.96 1.76
N PHE A 98 -4.81 -7.09 2.28
CA PHE A 98 -3.51 -7.33 2.85
C PHE A 98 -2.89 -8.56 2.21
N ILE A 99 -1.64 -8.84 2.56
CA ILE A 99 -0.96 -10.05 2.10
C ILE A 99 -1.82 -11.26 2.47
N GLU A 100 -2.25 -11.37 3.73
CA GLU A 100 -2.99 -12.49 4.31
C GLU A 100 -4.24 -12.90 3.52
N ASN A 101 -5.02 -11.92 3.02
CA ASN A 101 -6.30 -12.20 2.35
C ASN A 101 -6.23 -12.13 0.82
N SER A 102 -5.21 -11.48 0.25
CA SER A 102 -5.12 -11.31 -1.21
C SER A 102 -4.46 -12.50 -1.93
N HIS A 103 -3.87 -13.46 -1.21
CA HIS A 103 -3.35 -14.70 -1.82
C HIS A 103 -4.42 -15.50 -2.58
N GLU A 104 -5.68 -15.41 -2.15
CA GLU A 104 -6.81 -16.06 -2.83
C GLU A 104 -6.96 -15.58 -4.28
N HIS A 105 -6.54 -14.35 -4.59
CA HIS A 105 -6.61 -13.79 -5.95
C HIS A 105 -5.81 -14.65 -6.92
N ALA A 106 -4.64 -15.15 -6.52
CA ALA A 106 -3.82 -16.03 -7.35
C ALA A 106 -4.55 -17.36 -7.65
N GLY A 107 -5.30 -17.89 -6.68
CA GLY A 107 -6.11 -19.11 -6.87
C GLY A 107 -7.23 -18.89 -7.89
N LYS A 108 -7.98 -17.80 -7.72
CA LYS A 108 -9.07 -17.40 -8.64
C LYS A 108 -8.58 -17.20 -10.07
N ILE A 109 -7.46 -16.49 -10.25
CA ILE A 109 -6.86 -16.25 -11.56
C ILE A 109 -6.40 -17.57 -12.20
N THR A 110 -5.71 -18.42 -11.44
CA THR A 110 -5.25 -19.73 -11.92
C THR A 110 -6.43 -20.59 -12.38
N GLN A 111 -7.51 -20.62 -11.59
CA GLN A 111 -8.72 -21.35 -11.94
C GLN A 111 -9.41 -20.78 -13.18
N ALA A 112 -9.47 -19.45 -13.32
CA ALA A 112 -10.04 -18.80 -14.50
C ALA A 112 -9.27 -19.13 -15.78
N ILE A 113 -7.93 -19.17 -15.71
CA ILE A 113 -7.06 -19.43 -16.87
C ILE A 113 -7.01 -20.92 -17.22
N THR A 114 -6.92 -21.80 -16.21
CA THR A 114 -6.59 -23.22 -16.42
C THR A 114 -7.75 -24.18 -16.17
N GLY A 115 -8.85 -23.69 -15.58
CA GLY A 115 -9.94 -24.51 -15.06
C GLY A 115 -9.60 -25.27 -13.78
N ARG A 116 -8.41 -25.06 -13.18
CA ARG A 116 -7.94 -25.80 -12.01
C ARG A 116 -7.51 -24.86 -10.89
N TRP A 117 -7.90 -25.19 -9.66
CA TRP A 117 -7.37 -24.52 -8.48
C TRP A 117 -5.95 -25.02 -8.19
N PRO A 118 -5.00 -24.14 -7.81
CA PRO A 118 -3.63 -24.56 -7.51
C PRO A 118 -3.58 -25.44 -6.25
N THR A 119 -2.65 -26.40 -6.23
CA THR A 119 -2.48 -27.34 -5.10
C THR A 119 -2.08 -26.64 -3.81
N ALA A 120 -1.42 -25.48 -3.90
CA ALA A 120 -1.05 -24.66 -2.77
C ALA A 120 -1.27 -23.18 -3.12
N LEU A 121 -1.72 -22.42 -2.13
CA LEU A 121 -1.67 -20.97 -2.12
C LEU A 121 -0.74 -20.51 -0.99
N GLY A 122 -0.21 -19.29 -1.10
CA GLY A 122 0.68 -18.70 -0.10
C GLY A 122 -0.03 -18.35 1.22
N ASP A 123 -0.91 -19.20 1.73
CA ASP A 123 -1.58 -18.96 3.00
C ASP A 123 -0.61 -19.06 4.20
N VAL A 124 -1.01 -18.47 5.32
CA VAL A 124 -0.21 -18.45 6.56
C VAL A 124 0.01 -19.86 7.11
N ARG A 125 -0.87 -20.82 6.83
CA ARG A 125 -0.74 -22.20 7.31
C ARG A 125 0.36 -22.98 6.57
N GLY A 126 0.65 -22.63 5.32
CA GLY A 126 1.76 -23.15 4.53
C GLY A 126 3.10 -22.45 4.76
N ARG A 127 3.10 -21.30 5.47
CA ARG A 127 4.32 -20.55 5.82
C ARG A 127 4.75 -20.86 7.25
N ILE A 128 5.27 -22.07 7.47
CA ILE A 128 6.15 -22.29 8.62
C ILE A 128 7.52 -21.73 8.22
N TYR A 129 7.72 -20.43 8.43
CA TYR A 129 9.08 -19.92 8.53
C TYR A 129 9.60 -20.38 9.89
N THR A 130 10.31 -21.51 9.90
CA THR A 130 11.19 -21.89 11.02
C THR A 130 12.64 -21.55 10.66
N PRO A 131 13.04 -20.29 10.38
CA PRO A 131 14.44 -19.98 10.62
C PRO A 131 14.62 -20.01 12.13
N ASP A 132 15.56 -20.83 12.58
CA ASP A 132 16.00 -20.78 13.97
C ASP A 132 16.53 -19.36 14.24
N LEU A 133 16.29 -18.83 15.46
CA LEU A 133 16.76 -17.49 15.82
C LEU A 133 18.29 -17.37 15.65
N GLU A 134 18.99 -18.50 15.75
CA GLU A 134 20.43 -18.61 15.50
C GLU A 134 20.81 -18.30 14.05
N GLU A 135 20.01 -18.69 13.06
CA GLU A 135 20.28 -18.45 11.63
C GLU A 135 20.13 -16.97 11.24
N ILE A 136 19.26 -16.24 11.95
CA ILE A 136 19.05 -14.81 11.74
C ILE A 136 20.19 -14.00 12.37
N GLN A 137 20.76 -14.46 13.48
CA GLN A 137 21.84 -13.77 14.19
C GLN A 137 23.22 -13.92 13.54
N ALA A 138 23.38 -14.86 12.60
CA ALA A 138 24.65 -15.15 11.93
C ALA A 138 24.93 -14.30 10.67
N ASN A 139 24.01 -13.42 10.27
CA ASN A 139 24.14 -12.47 9.15
C ASN A 139 24.24 -11.03 9.63
#